data_AF-A0A0G3G152-F1
#
_entry.id   AF-A0A0G3G152-F1
#
_cell.length_a   1.000
_cell.length_b   1.000
_cell.length_c   1.000
_cell.angle_alpha   90.00
_cell.angle_beta   90.00
_cell.angle_gamma   90.00
#
_symmetry.space_group_name_H-M   'P 1'
#
loop_
_entity.id
_entity.type
_entity.pdbx_description
1 polymer ?
#
loop_
_entity_poly.entity_id
_entity_poly.type
_entity_poly.pdbx_seq_one_letter_code
_entity_poly.pdbx_strand_id
1 'polypeptide(L)'
;MTKRMYFGSALMFGVVVALGAVSAQERVQTTDGREILLHADGTYEMVGESPERTRDAANGYRSVSLTDLKLDMNRMGGEQVKLTASVQSIAGMVMLTDPGQPFDANPVMADAERLPRNDRAQILERCSTSGCRVTVQGEVKHLGFGEYGLELHRIVRD
;
A
#
# COMPACT_ATOMS: atom_id res chain seq x y z
N MET A 1 34.65 -72.88 20.04
CA MET A 1 33.39 -73.62 20.24
C MET A 1 32.58 -72.92 21.32
N THR A 2 31.30 -72.61 21.05
CA THR A 2 30.16 -72.43 22.01
C THR A 2 30.28 -71.38 23.13
N LYS A 3 29.25 -70.62 23.56
CA LYS A 3 27.87 -70.32 23.14
C LYS A 3 27.41 -69.14 24.04
N ARG A 4 26.46 -68.35 23.54
CA ARG A 4 25.69 -67.22 24.12
C ARG A 4 25.34 -67.22 25.62
N MET A 5 25.21 -66.01 26.18
CA MET A 5 24.02 -65.39 26.87
C MET A 5 24.50 -64.38 27.94
N TYR A 6 23.84 -63.28 28.33
CA TYR A 6 22.84 -62.32 27.82
C TYR A 6 22.61 -61.29 28.96
N PHE A 7 21.93 -60.17 28.66
CA PHE A 7 21.18 -59.27 29.57
C PHE A 7 21.87 -58.12 30.34
N GLY A 8 21.47 -56.89 29.99
CA GLY A 8 21.09 -55.89 30.99
C GLY A 8 21.65 -54.47 30.85
N SER A 9 21.41 -53.76 29.73
CA SER A 9 21.66 -52.31 29.69
C SER A 9 20.38 -51.53 30.01
N ALA A 10 20.35 -50.94 31.20
CA ALA A 10 19.32 -50.00 31.63
C ALA A 10 19.50 -48.65 30.90
N LEU A 11 18.46 -48.24 30.17
CA LEU A 11 18.30 -46.88 29.66
C LEU A 11 17.82 -45.95 30.79
N MET A 12 18.62 -44.95 31.13
CA MET A 12 18.18 -43.75 31.86
C MET A 12 18.04 -42.61 30.86
N PHE A 13 16.81 -42.36 30.41
CA PHE A 13 16.44 -41.16 29.67
C PHE A 13 16.26 -40.01 30.66
N GLY A 14 17.24 -39.13 30.78
CA GLY A 14 17.08 -37.83 31.42
C GLY A 14 16.40 -36.86 30.46
N VAL A 15 15.12 -36.56 30.69
CA VAL A 15 14.40 -35.50 29.98
C VAL A 15 14.67 -34.17 30.69
N VAL A 16 15.49 -33.32 30.08
CA VAL A 16 15.64 -31.92 30.46
C VAL A 16 14.54 -31.14 29.74
N VAL A 17 13.48 -30.76 30.46
CA VAL A 17 12.43 -29.88 29.94
C VAL A 17 12.93 -28.44 30.03
N ALA A 18 13.34 -27.88 28.90
CA ALA A 18 13.57 -26.45 28.77
C ALA A 18 12.22 -25.72 28.74
N LEU A 19 11.91 -25.00 29.81
CA LEU A 19 10.80 -24.04 29.87
C LEU A 19 11.20 -22.79 29.06
N GLY A 20 10.97 -22.81 27.76
CA GLY A 20 10.97 -21.60 26.95
C GLY A 20 9.69 -20.80 27.22
N ALA A 21 9.82 -19.53 27.60
CA ALA A 21 8.70 -18.60 27.68
C ALA A 21 8.12 -18.41 26.27
N VAL A 22 6.98 -19.03 26.00
CA VAL A 22 6.16 -18.74 24.82
C VAL A 22 5.49 -17.40 25.07
N SER A 23 6.01 -16.32 24.47
CA SER A 23 5.23 -15.09 24.30
C SER A 23 4.13 -15.40 23.28
N ALA A 24 2.91 -15.65 23.76
CA ALA A 24 1.76 -15.91 22.92
C ALA A 24 1.42 -14.61 22.16
N GLN A 25 1.78 -14.57 20.88
CA GLN A 25 1.27 -13.56 19.94
C GLN A 25 -0.09 -14.06 19.44
N GLU A 26 -1.14 -13.26 19.63
CA GLU A 26 -2.51 -13.66 19.30
C GLU A 26 -2.91 -13.11 17.94
N ARG A 27 -3.31 -13.99 17.02
CA ARG A 27 -3.88 -13.60 15.71
C ARG A 27 -5.38 -13.39 15.88
N VAL A 28 -5.84 -12.18 15.58
CA VAL A 28 -7.24 -11.77 15.73
C VAL A 28 -7.78 -11.32 14.38
N GLN A 29 -8.99 -11.75 14.01
CA GLN A 29 -9.73 -11.14 12.90
C GLN A 29 -10.56 -9.97 13.42
N THR A 30 -10.38 -8.82 12.80
CA THR A 30 -11.19 -7.62 13.07
C THR A 30 -12.58 -7.75 12.44
N THR A 31 -13.52 -6.92 12.88
CA THR A 31 -14.91 -6.91 12.37
C THR A 31 -15.03 -6.57 10.88
N ASP A 32 -13.98 -6.00 10.29
CA ASP A 32 -13.87 -5.69 8.86
C ASP A 32 -13.13 -6.77 8.06
N GLY A 33 -12.81 -7.92 8.69
CA GLY A 33 -12.21 -9.08 8.03
C GLY A 33 -10.69 -9.03 7.85
N ARG A 34 -10.00 -8.05 8.44
CA ARG A 34 -8.52 -7.99 8.45
C ARG A 34 -7.95 -8.91 9.54
N GLU A 35 -6.77 -9.45 9.30
CA GLU A 35 -6.02 -10.22 10.31
C GLU A 35 -4.99 -9.30 10.97
N ILE A 36 -4.99 -9.24 12.30
CA ILE A 36 -4.01 -8.50 13.10
C ILE A 36 -3.29 -9.45 14.06
N LEU A 37 -2.02 -9.15 14.31
CA LEU A 37 -1.20 -9.74 15.35
C LEU A 37 -1.26 -8.81 16.55
N LEU A 38 -1.93 -9.23 17.63
CA LEU A 38 -1.97 -8.48 18.87
C LEU A 38 -0.74 -8.85 19.71
N HIS A 39 0.05 -7.83 20.04
CA HIS A 39 1.19 -7.95 20.93
C HIS A 39 0.73 -7.83 22.38
N ALA A 40 1.48 -8.45 23.29
CA ALA A 40 1.16 -8.44 24.72
C ALA A 40 1.24 -7.04 25.37
N ASP A 41 1.89 -6.08 24.72
CA ASP A 41 1.99 -4.68 25.14
C ASP A 41 0.78 -3.83 24.70
N GLY A 42 -0.21 -4.44 24.05
CA GLY A 42 -1.40 -3.77 23.55
C GLY A 42 -1.22 -3.10 22.18
N THR A 43 -0.05 -3.25 21.55
CA THR A 43 0.17 -2.85 20.15
C THR A 43 -0.29 -3.94 19.19
N TYR A 44 -0.46 -3.62 17.90
CA TYR A 44 -0.83 -4.59 16.89
C TYR A 44 -0.10 -4.37 15.57
N GLU A 45 0.07 -5.45 14.81
CA GLU A 45 0.58 -5.44 13.43
C GLU A 45 -0.47 -6.05 12.50
N MET A 46 -0.66 -5.50 11.29
CA MET A 46 -1.54 -6.11 10.30
C MET A 46 -0.84 -7.30 9.64
N VAL A 47 -1.38 -8.51 9.82
CA VAL A 47 -0.86 -9.75 9.24
C VAL A 47 -1.30 -9.78 7.77
N GLY A 48 -0.41 -9.34 6.88
CA GLY A 48 -0.67 -9.30 5.43
C GLY A 48 -0.25 -8.01 4.75
N GLU A 49 0.11 -6.97 5.49
CA GLU A 49 0.91 -5.86 4.94
C GLU A 49 2.37 -6.29 4.84
N SER A 50 2.64 -7.24 3.97
CA SER A 50 4.01 -7.40 3.46
C SER A 50 4.38 -6.08 2.77
N PRO A 51 5.51 -5.44 3.08
CA PRO A 51 5.96 -4.21 2.42
C PRO A 51 6.34 -4.43 0.95
N GLU A 52 6.07 -5.62 0.40
CA GLU A 52 5.94 -5.87 -1.03
C GLU A 52 4.68 -5.20 -1.57
N ARG A 53 4.69 -3.85 -1.49
CA ARG A 53 4.06 -2.94 -2.44
C ARG A 53 4.13 -3.61 -3.81
N THR A 54 3.00 -3.88 -4.42
CA THR A 54 2.88 -4.37 -5.79
C THR A 54 3.56 -3.34 -6.71
N ARG A 55 4.88 -3.45 -6.88
CA ARG A 55 5.56 -2.87 -8.02
C ARG A 55 5.00 -3.65 -9.19
N ASP A 56 4.24 -2.99 -10.05
CA ASP A 56 4.03 -3.51 -11.40
C ASP A 56 5.43 -3.58 -12.03
N ALA A 57 6.09 -4.73 -11.88
CA ALA A 57 7.49 -4.96 -12.21
C ALA A 57 7.81 -4.68 -13.69
N ALA A 58 6.77 -4.55 -14.53
CA ALA A 58 6.88 -4.19 -15.92
C ALA A 58 7.08 -2.67 -16.18
N ASN A 59 6.67 -1.77 -15.28
CA ASN A 59 6.64 -0.33 -15.57
C ASN A 59 7.27 0.57 -14.49
N GLY A 60 7.73 0.02 -13.35
CA GLY A 60 8.45 0.79 -12.33
C GLY A 60 7.60 1.65 -11.40
N TYR A 61 6.27 1.68 -11.60
CA TYR A 61 5.34 2.36 -10.71
C TYR A 61 4.96 1.48 -9.51
N ARG A 62 4.99 2.06 -8.31
CA ARG A 62 4.49 1.47 -7.08
C ARG A 62 2.98 1.68 -6.98
N SER A 63 2.20 0.61 -6.82
CA SER A 63 0.79 0.75 -6.48
C SER A 63 0.61 1.31 -5.06
N VAL A 64 -0.18 2.36 -4.93
CA VAL A 64 -0.53 3.02 -3.65
C VAL A 64 -2.00 3.40 -3.63
N SER A 65 -2.60 3.51 -2.44
CA SER A 65 -3.92 4.12 -2.32
C SER A 65 -3.81 5.65 -2.35
N LEU A 66 -4.91 6.33 -2.67
CA LEU A 66 -4.94 7.80 -2.57
C LEU A 66 -4.75 8.26 -1.11
N THR A 67 -5.24 7.49 -0.14
CA THR A 67 -5.06 7.74 1.29
C THR A 67 -3.58 7.70 1.69
N ASP A 68 -2.85 6.66 1.28
CA ASP A 68 -1.42 6.55 1.58
C ASP A 68 -0.65 7.69 0.92
N LEU A 69 -1.01 8.04 -0.32
CA LEU A 69 -0.40 9.18 -1.00
C LEU A 69 -0.61 10.47 -0.19
N LYS A 70 -1.82 10.74 0.31
CA LYS A 70 -2.11 11.94 1.12
C LYS A 70 -1.32 11.96 2.43
N LEU A 71 -1.21 10.81 3.11
CA LEU A 71 -0.50 10.71 4.40
C LEU A 71 1.02 10.83 4.22
N ASP A 72 1.55 10.26 3.14
CA ASP A 72 2.98 10.01 2.99
C ASP A 72 3.63 10.81 1.86
N MET A 73 2.91 11.76 1.25
CA MET A 73 3.36 12.46 0.03
C MET A 73 4.77 13.06 0.17
N ASN A 74 5.06 13.67 1.32
CA ASN A 74 6.38 14.24 1.61
C ASN A 74 7.49 13.19 1.65
N ARG A 75 7.18 12.00 2.19
CA ARG A 75 8.14 10.87 2.29
C ARG A 75 8.28 10.14 0.95
N MET A 76 7.27 10.25 0.09
CA MET A 76 7.21 9.63 -1.22
C MET A 76 7.77 10.51 -2.33
N GLY A 77 8.35 11.68 -2.02
CA GLY A 77 8.97 12.56 -3.01
C GLY A 77 9.96 11.83 -3.94
N GLY A 78 9.73 11.94 -5.24
CA GLY A 78 10.49 11.26 -6.28
C GLY A 78 10.06 9.80 -6.54
N GLU A 79 9.14 9.23 -5.77
CA GLU A 79 8.58 7.91 -6.05
C GLU A 79 7.63 7.98 -7.27
N GLN A 80 7.75 6.98 -8.15
CA GLN A 80 6.79 6.73 -9.21
C GLN A 80 5.62 5.90 -8.66
N VAL A 81 4.41 6.43 -8.75
CA VAL A 81 3.21 5.83 -8.15
C VAL A 81 2.10 5.58 -9.16
N LYS A 82 1.33 4.52 -8.91
CA LYS A 82 0.10 4.17 -9.63
C LYS A 82 -1.03 4.09 -8.62
N LEU A 83 -2.12 4.80 -8.87
CA LEU A 83 -3.30 4.77 -8.01
C LEU A 83 -4.58 5.03 -8.81
N THR A 84 -5.72 4.58 -8.27
CA THR A 84 -7.03 4.89 -8.84
C THR A 84 -7.61 6.10 -8.12
N ALA A 85 -8.06 7.11 -8.87
CA ALA A 85 -8.63 8.35 -8.35
C ALA A 85 -9.75 8.87 -9.26
N SER A 86 -10.58 9.75 -8.72
CA SER A 86 -11.42 10.62 -9.53
C SER A 86 -10.59 11.85 -9.90
N VAL A 87 -10.37 12.06 -11.20
CA VAL A 87 -9.70 13.24 -11.70
C VAL A 87 -10.74 14.32 -11.94
N GLN A 88 -10.50 15.52 -11.43
CA GLN A 88 -11.30 16.72 -11.68
C GLN A 88 -10.41 17.84 -12.21
N SER A 89 -10.95 18.69 -13.08
CA SER A 89 -10.27 19.89 -13.56
C SER A 89 -11.11 21.12 -13.27
N ILE A 90 -10.62 22.01 -12.41
CA ILE A 90 -11.30 23.26 -12.04
C ILE A 90 -10.32 24.41 -12.19
N ALA A 91 -10.74 25.45 -12.93
CA ALA A 91 -9.92 26.64 -13.20
C ALA A 91 -8.51 26.33 -13.76
N GLY A 92 -8.37 25.24 -14.53
CA GLY A 92 -7.09 24.81 -15.11
C GLY A 92 -6.21 24.00 -14.15
N MET A 93 -6.62 23.80 -12.90
CA MET A 93 -5.94 22.93 -11.94
C MET A 93 -6.53 21.53 -12.00
N VAL A 94 -5.67 20.52 -12.01
CA VAL A 94 -6.08 19.12 -11.95
C VAL A 94 -5.99 18.63 -10.50
N MET A 95 -7.04 17.97 -10.05
CA MET A 95 -7.19 17.47 -8.68
C MET A 95 -7.54 15.98 -8.71
N LEU A 96 -7.00 15.25 -7.74
CA LEU A 96 -7.29 13.84 -7.52
C LEU A 96 -8.06 13.68 -6.22
N THR A 97 -9.24 13.09 -6.31
CA THR A 97 -10.11 12.80 -5.17
C THR A 97 -10.44 11.31 -5.10
N ASP A 98 -10.93 10.86 -3.95
CA ASP A 98 -11.39 9.48 -3.82
C ASP A 98 -12.63 9.25 -4.72
N PRO A 99 -12.64 8.25 -5.62
CA PRO A 99 -13.81 7.94 -6.45
C PRO A 99 -15.09 7.65 -5.67
N GLY A 100 -14.99 7.17 -4.42
CA GLY A 100 -16.12 6.90 -3.53
C GLY A 100 -16.58 8.12 -2.74
N GLN A 101 -15.85 9.24 -2.79
CA GLN A 101 -16.14 10.45 -2.03
C GLN A 101 -16.35 11.65 -2.96
N PRO A 102 -17.60 12.00 -3.32
CA PRO A 102 -17.88 13.09 -4.25
C PRO A 102 -17.48 14.49 -3.74
N PHE A 103 -17.30 14.64 -2.42
CA PHE A 103 -16.86 15.88 -1.78
C PHE A 103 -15.62 15.60 -0.92
N ASP A 104 -14.45 15.81 -1.52
CA ASP A 104 -13.16 15.68 -0.87
C ASP A 104 -12.63 17.07 -0.50
N ALA A 105 -12.55 17.36 0.79
CA ALA A 105 -12.05 18.65 1.29
C ALA A 105 -10.51 18.75 1.26
N ASN A 106 -9.82 17.66 0.96
CA ASN A 106 -8.36 17.60 0.89
C ASN A 106 -7.92 16.86 -0.39
N PRO A 107 -8.18 17.43 -1.58
CA PRO A 107 -7.77 16.82 -2.85
C PRO A 107 -6.24 16.81 -2.97
N VAL A 108 -5.71 15.82 -3.68
CA VAL A 108 -4.29 15.86 -4.08
C VAL A 108 -4.19 16.69 -5.36
N MET A 109 -3.36 17.73 -5.32
CA MET A 109 -3.06 18.54 -6.50
C MET A 109 -2.20 17.74 -7.49
N ALA A 110 -2.50 17.89 -8.78
CA ALA A 110 -1.77 17.20 -9.83
C ALA A 110 -1.41 18.15 -10.98
N ASP A 111 -0.24 17.92 -11.56
CA ASP A 111 0.21 18.58 -12.78
C ASP A 111 -0.02 17.66 -13.98
N ALA A 112 -0.82 18.12 -14.94
CA ALA A 112 -1.16 17.40 -16.15
C ALA A 112 -0.35 17.84 -17.38
N GLU A 113 0.60 18.77 -17.25
CA GLU A 113 1.33 19.34 -18.40
C GLU A 113 2.07 18.28 -19.23
N ARG A 114 2.61 17.25 -18.56
CA ARG A 114 3.36 16.16 -19.20
C ARG A 114 2.49 15.06 -19.80
N LEU A 115 1.19 15.07 -19.56
CA LEU A 115 0.28 14.14 -20.23
C LEU A 115 0.25 14.40 -21.74
N PRO A 116 0.03 13.36 -22.57
CA PRO A 116 -0.27 13.53 -23.98
C PRO A 116 -1.42 14.52 -24.21
N ARG A 117 -1.37 15.29 -25.30
CA ARG A 117 -2.40 16.30 -25.63
C ARG A 117 -3.83 15.73 -25.58
N ASN A 118 -4.02 14.50 -26.06
CA ASN A 118 -5.32 13.84 -26.08
C ASN A 118 -5.83 13.55 -24.67
N ASP A 119 -4.97 13.13 -23.75
CA ASP A 119 -5.32 12.84 -22.36
C ASP A 119 -5.67 14.14 -21.62
N ARG A 120 -4.92 15.22 -21.85
CA ARG A 120 -5.24 16.55 -21.31
C ARG A 120 -6.58 17.07 -21.83
N ALA A 121 -6.83 16.98 -23.14
CA ALA A 121 -8.09 17.38 -23.74
C ALA A 121 -9.26 16.59 -23.13
N GLN A 122 -9.07 15.29 -22.92
CA GLN A 122 -10.06 14.44 -22.28
C GLN A 122 -10.37 14.84 -20.84
N ILE A 123 -9.36 15.19 -20.03
CA ILE A 123 -9.58 15.69 -18.67
C ILE A 123 -10.47 16.94 -18.72
N LEU A 124 -10.14 17.90 -19.59
CA LEU A 124 -10.87 19.15 -19.72
C LEU A 124 -12.31 18.95 -20.22
N GLU A 125 -12.52 18.07 -21.18
CA GLU A 125 -13.83 17.88 -21.81
C GLU A 125 -14.77 17.00 -20.97
N ARG A 126 -14.24 16.02 -20.24
CA ARG A 126 -15.04 14.94 -19.65
C ARG A 126 -14.95 14.81 -18.14
N CYS A 127 -13.95 15.40 -17.52
CA CYS A 127 -13.71 15.24 -16.09
C CYS A 127 -13.97 16.52 -15.28
N SER A 128 -14.31 17.64 -15.95
CA SER A 128 -14.49 18.95 -15.32
C SER A 128 -15.73 19.08 -14.41
N THR A 129 -16.83 18.37 -14.70
CA THR A 129 -18.12 18.58 -14.00
C THR A 129 -18.36 17.65 -12.82
N SER A 130 -18.07 16.35 -12.97
CA SER A 130 -18.34 15.32 -11.95
C SER A 130 -17.09 14.56 -11.52
N GLY A 131 -15.95 14.89 -12.10
CA GLY A 131 -14.79 14.02 -12.09
C GLY A 131 -14.98 12.76 -12.94
N CYS A 132 -13.86 12.09 -13.21
CA CYS A 132 -13.84 10.82 -13.91
C CYS A 132 -12.92 9.84 -13.16
N ARG A 133 -13.42 8.63 -12.90
CA ARG A 133 -12.62 7.57 -12.29
C ARG A 133 -11.58 7.08 -13.30
N VAL A 134 -10.32 7.16 -12.92
CA VAL A 134 -9.19 6.70 -13.73
C VAL A 134 -8.09 6.12 -12.84
N THR A 135 -7.30 5.24 -13.41
CA THR A 135 -6.00 4.86 -12.86
C THR A 135 -4.95 5.83 -13.39
N VAL A 136 -4.30 6.58 -12.50
CA VAL A 136 -3.23 7.51 -12.84
C VAL A 136 -1.86 6.89 -12.58
N GLN A 137 -0.88 7.27 -13.39
CA GLN A 137 0.53 6.98 -13.19
C GLN A 137 1.31 8.29 -13.23
N GLY A 138 2.16 8.51 -12.24
CA GLY A 138 2.90 9.77 -12.11
C GLY A 138 4.05 9.69 -11.12
N GLU A 139 4.72 10.82 -10.93
CA GLU A 139 5.81 10.99 -9.96
C GLU A 139 5.41 12.01 -8.90
N VAL A 140 5.69 11.72 -7.64
CA VAL A 140 5.40 12.63 -6.53
C VAL A 140 6.45 13.75 -6.52
N LYS A 141 6.05 15.00 -6.76
CA LYS A 141 6.95 16.16 -6.91
C LYS A 141 6.43 17.40 -6.20
N HIS A 142 7.33 18.34 -5.93
CA HIS A 142 6.93 19.69 -5.57
C HIS A 142 6.34 20.44 -6.77
N LEU A 143 5.12 20.97 -6.60
CA LEU A 143 4.41 21.71 -7.64
C LEU A 143 4.58 23.24 -7.51
N GLY A 144 5.69 23.70 -6.93
CA GLY A 144 6.03 25.12 -6.83
C GLY A 144 5.35 25.91 -5.69
N PHE A 145 4.29 25.38 -5.05
CA PHE A 145 3.60 26.02 -3.92
C PHE A 145 4.06 25.55 -2.53
N GLY A 146 5.23 24.91 -2.43
CA GLY A 146 5.75 24.35 -1.18
C GLY A 146 5.13 23.00 -0.79
N GLU A 147 4.03 22.59 -1.42
CA GLU A 147 3.41 21.29 -1.23
C GLU A 147 3.87 20.29 -2.31
N TYR A 148 3.89 19.02 -1.95
CA TYR A 148 4.00 17.94 -2.92
C TYR A 148 2.65 17.72 -3.61
N GLY A 149 2.70 17.23 -4.83
CA GLY A 149 1.55 16.75 -5.58
C GLY A 149 2.01 15.67 -6.55
N LEU A 150 1.18 15.37 -7.54
CA LEU A 150 1.47 14.33 -8.53
C LEU A 150 1.69 14.92 -9.93
N GLU A 151 2.89 14.78 -10.48
CA GLU A 151 3.15 15.03 -11.90
C GLU A 151 2.63 13.83 -12.71
N LEU A 152 1.60 14.04 -13.52
CA LEU A 152 0.93 12.97 -14.26
C LEU A 152 1.71 12.60 -15.52
N HIS A 153 2.05 11.33 -15.65
CA HIS A 153 2.71 10.77 -16.82
C HIS A 153 1.70 10.07 -17.74
N ARG A 154 0.67 9.44 -17.17
CA ARG A 154 -0.35 8.70 -17.91
C ARG A 154 -1.65 8.59 -17.12
N ILE A 155 -2.77 8.53 -17.86
CA ILE A 155 -4.08 8.11 -17.33
C ILE A 155 -4.57 6.86 -18.07
N VAL A 156 -5.18 5.94 -17.35
CA VAL A 156 -5.84 4.74 -17.89
C VAL A 156 -7.26 4.72 -17.34
N ARG A 157 -8.24 4.56 -18.22
CA ARG A 157 -9.64 4.49 -17.82
C ARG A 157 -10.00 3.06 -17.43
N ASP A 158 -10.78 2.94 -16.37
CA ASP A 158 -11.50 1.70 -16.04
C ASP A 158 -12.71 1.55 -16.97
#